data_AF-A0A8J7E096-F1
#
_entry.id   AF-A0A8J7E096-F1
#
_cell.length_a   1.000
_cell.length_b   1.000
_cell.length_c   1.000
_cell.angle_alpha   90.00
_cell.angle_beta   90.00
_cell.angle_gamma   90.00
#
_symmetry.space_group_name_H-M   'P 1'
#
loop_
_entity.id
_entity.type
_entity.pdbx_description
1 polymer ?
#
loop_
_entity_poly.entity_id
_entity_poly.type
_entity_poly.pdbx_seq_one_letter_code
_entity_poly.pdbx_strand_id
1 'polypeptide(L)' 'MLSLPRPAFYLPLLCASTLLLNPPLTLAQTIIPATDGTGTTLTINGNQYNINGGTLSGDGTNLFHSFTQFGLDANQ' A
#
# COMPACT_ATOMS: atom_id res chain seq x y z
N MET A 1 -29.98 -41.88 17.32
CA MET A 1 -29.37 -40.73 18.03
C MET A 1 -27.96 -40.57 17.49
N LEU A 2 -27.66 -39.48 16.78
CA LEU A 2 -26.36 -39.26 16.13
C LEU A 2 -25.36 -38.81 17.21
N SER A 3 -24.39 -39.65 17.56
CA SER A 3 -23.33 -39.25 18.50
C SER A 3 -22.35 -38.32 17.77
N LEU A 4 -22.23 -37.09 18.26
CA LEU A 4 -21.26 -36.13 17.73
C LEU A 4 -19.84 -36.62 18.06
N PRO A 5 -18.87 -36.52 17.11
CA PRO A 5 -17.49 -36.93 17.34
C PRO A 5 -16.84 -36.07 18.43
N ARG A 6 -15.90 -36.67 19.17
CA ARG A 6 -15.24 -36.05 20.34
C ARG A 6 -14.53 -34.74 19.95
N PRO A 7 -14.49 -33.72 20.82
CA PRO A 7 -14.01 -32.36 20.49
C PRO A 7 -12.56 -32.29 19.97
N ALA A 8 -11.72 -33.28 20.30
CA ALA A 8 -10.35 -33.37 19.82
C ALA A 8 -10.22 -33.48 18.28
N PHE A 9 -11.28 -33.94 17.59
CA PHE A 9 -11.28 -34.05 16.13
C PHE A 9 -11.40 -32.71 15.39
N TYR A 10 -11.83 -31.64 16.07
CA TYR A 10 -12.01 -30.31 15.45
C TYR A 10 -10.81 -29.36 15.66
N LEU A 11 -9.90 -29.70 16.56
CA LEU A 11 -8.74 -28.88 16.90
C LEU A 11 -7.81 -28.56 15.71
N PRO A 12 -7.45 -29.50 14.80
CA PRO A 12 -6.62 -29.16 13.65
C PRO A 12 -7.35 -28.28 12.64
N LEU A 13 -8.67 -28.43 12.51
CA LEU A 13 -9.50 -27.61 11.61
C LEU A 13 -9.58 -26.16 12.11
N LEU A 14 -9.74 -25.96 13.41
CA LEU A 14 -9.74 -24.63 14.04
C LEU A 14 -8.38 -23.94 13.90
N CYS A 15 -7.28 -24.70 14.06
CA CYS A 15 -5.92 -24.18 13.92
C CYS A 15 -5.57 -23.83 12.46
N ALA A 16 -6.01 -24.63 11.50
CA ALA A 16 -5.85 -24.32 10.08
C ALA A 16 -6.64 -23.06 9.68
N SER A 17 -7.85 -22.87 10.23
CA SER A 17 -8.64 -21.67 9.96
C SER A 17 -7.98 -20.39 10.48
N THR A 18 -7.36 -20.38 11.66
CA THR A 18 -6.73 -19.16 12.19
C THR A 18 -5.50 -18.70 11.40
N LEU A 19 -4.78 -19.63 10.74
CA LEU A 19 -3.66 -19.31 9.86
C LEU A 19 -4.10 -18.62 8.55
N LEU A 20 -5.29 -18.97 8.03
CA LEU A 20 -5.79 -18.45 6.75
C LEU A 20 -6.42 -17.05 6.88
N LEU A 21 -6.76 -16.61 8.09
CA LEU A 21 -7.42 -15.31 8.34
C LEU A 21 -6.45 -14.19 8.74
N ASN A 22 -5.14 -14.46 8.86
CA ASN A 22 -4.16 -13.44 9.25
C ASN A 22 -3.24 -13.11 8.06
N PRO A 23 -3.57 -12.11 7.22
CA PRO A 23 -2.71 -11.71 6.12
C PRO A 23 -1.34 -11.27 6.67
N PRO A 24 -0.24 -11.57 5.96
CA PRO A 24 1.08 -11.11 6.37
C PRO A 24 1.12 -9.58 6.38
N LEU A 25 1.79 -9.00 7.38
CA LEU A 25 2.05 -7.56 7.41
C LEU A 25 2.84 -7.18 6.15
N THR A 26 2.30 -6.24 5.38
CA THR A 26 2.98 -5.68 4.22
C THR A 26 3.69 -4.39 4.63
N LEU A 27 4.93 -4.22 4.19
CA LEU A 27 5.66 -2.97 4.32
C LEU A 27 5.58 -2.24 2.99
N ALA A 28 5.13 -0.98 3.00
CA ALA A 28 5.18 -0.14 1.82
C ALA A 28 6.63 0.25 1.51
N GLN A 29 6.98 0.32 0.23
CA GLN A 29 8.27 0.86 -0.20
C GLN A 29 8.32 2.36 0.12
N THR A 30 9.43 2.82 0.68
CA THR A 30 9.72 4.26 0.82
C THR A 30 9.81 4.92 -0.55
N ILE A 31 9.26 6.14 -0.67
CA ILE A 31 9.41 6.98 -1.86
C ILE A 31 10.85 7.50 -1.88
N ILE A 32 11.59 7.24 -2.96
CA ILE A 32 12.94 7.77 -3.18
C ILE A 32 12.99 8.50 -4.54
N PRO A 33 13.78 9.57 -4.66
CA PRO A 33 14.05 10.19 -5.96
C PRO A 33 14.55 9.16 -6.99
N ALA A 34 14.04 9.25 -8.22
CA ALA A 34 14.50 8.40 -9.31
C ALA A 34 15.94 8.77 -9.71
N THR A 35 16.78 7.75 -9.95
CA THR A 35 18.19 7.90 -10.37
C THR A 35 18.36 8.07 -11.88
N ASP A 36 17.27 8.15 -12.62
CA ASP A 36 17.20 8.26 -14.09
C ASP A 36 17.46 9.67 -14.63
N GLY A 37 17.80 10.62 -13.76
CA GLY A 37 18.08 12.00 -14.14
C GLY A 37 16.84 12.87 -14.31
N THR A 38 15.66 12.40 -13.89
CA THR A 38 14.45 13.24 -13.83
C THR A 38 14.60 14.44 -12.88
N GLY A 39 15.58 14.45 -11.97
CA GLY A 39 15.79 15.58 -11.06
C GLY A 39 14.66 15.72 -10.03
N THR A 40 13.99 14.61 -9.70
CA THR A 40 12.98 14.57 -8.65
C THR A 40 13.63 14.90 -7.30
N THR A 41 12.99 15.75 -6.51
CA THR A 41 13.41 16.11 -5.14
C THR A 41 12.30 15.76 -4.16
N LEU A 42 12.68 15.21 -3.01
CA LEU A 42 11.73 14.75 -1.99
C LEU A 42 12.03 15.42 -0.65
N THR A 43 11.01 16.05 -0.06
CA THR A 43 11.04 16.59 1.31
C THR A 43 9.96 15.91 2.14
N ILE A 44 10.35 15.28 3.25
CA ILE A 44 9.44 14.55 4.15
C ILE A 44 9.23 15.36 5.43
N ASN A 45 7.99 15.71 5.72
CA ASN A 45 7.57 16.41 6.95
C ASN A 45 6.51 15.58 7.68
N GLY A 46 6.95 14.67 8.56
CA GLY A 46 6.05 13.73 9.23
C GLY A 46 5.37 12.80 8.23
N ASN A 47 4.04 12.90 8.11
CA ASN A 47 3.24 12.10 7.16
C ASN A 47 3.06 12.80 5.80
N GLN A 48 3.60 14.00 5.61
CA GLN A 48 3.52 14.75 4.36
C GLN A 48 4.77 14.51 3.50
N TYR A 49 4.56 14.13 2.26
CA TYR A 49 5.61 13.93 1.26
C TYR A 49 5.47 14.99 0.18
N ASN A 50 6.40 15.95 0.16
CA ASN A 50 6.45 16.97 -0.87
C ASN A 50 7.41 16.53 -1.97
N ILE A 51 6.86 16.19 -3.14
CA ILE A 51 7.61 15.79 -4.31
C ILE A 51 7.69 16.99 -5.26
N ASN A 52 8.90 17.43 -5.57
CA ASN A 52 9.19 18.57 -6.45
C ASN A 52 10.24 18.17 -7.49
N GLY A 53 10.63 19.12 -8.34
CA GLY A 53 11.54 18.85 -9.45
C GLY A 53 10.86 17.97 -10.51
N GLY A 54 11.64 17.15 -11.21
CA GLY A 54 11.12 16.33 -12.30
C GLY A 54 11.40 16.93 -13.68
N THR A 55 11.51 16.07 -14.70
CA THR A 55 11.49 16.47 -16.10
C THR A 55 10.05 16.84 -16.46
N LEU A 56 9.84 18.05 -16.96
CA LEU A 56 8.55 18.50 -17.44
C LEU A 56 8.16 17.69 -18.69
N SER A 57 6.86 17.54 -18.95
CA SER A 57 6.37 17.03 -20.23
C SER A 57 6.76 17.97 -21.37
N GLY A 58 6.56 17.53 -22.63
CA GLY A 58 6.95 18.30 -23.82
C GLY A 58 6.29 19.68 -23.94
N ASP A 59 5.21 19.93 -23.19
CA ASP A 59 4.52 21.22 -23.07
C ASP A 59 4.97 22.06 -21.85
N GLY A 60 5.95 21.58 -21.08
CA GLY A 60 6.48 22.26 -19.91
C GLY A 60 5.67 22.06 -18.62
N THR A 61 4.70 21.13 -18.59
CA THR A 61 3.92 20.85 -17.37
C THR A 61 4.55 19.74 -16.51
N ASN A 62 4.27 19.74 -15.21
CA ASN A 62 4.69 18.65 -14.33
C ASN A 62 3.64 17.52 -14.39
N LEU A 63 4.10 16.27 -14.46
CA LEU A 63 3.25 15.07 -14.51
C LEU A 63 2.75 14.62 -13.13
N PHE A 64 3.24 15.21 -12.04
CA PHE A 64 2.69 14.99 -10.71
C PHE A 64 1.37 15.75 -10.58
N HIS A 65 0.29 15.00 -10.43
CA HIS A 65 -1.06 15.53 -10.25
C HIS A 65 -1.55 15.26 -8.83
N SER A 66 -2.29 16.21 -8.26
CA SER A 66 -3.04 15.96 -7.03
C SER A 66 -4.18 14.98 -7.30
N PHE A 67 -4.46 14.05 -6.38
CA PHE A 67 -5.65 13.18 -6.46
C PHE A 67 -6.93 13.99 -6.62
N THR A 68 -7.04 15.14 -5.94
CA THR A 68 -8.19 16.04 -6.08
C THR A 68 -8.37 16.59 -7.49
N GLN A 69 -7.28 16.76 -8.25
CA GLN A 69 -7.32 17.24 -9.63
C GLN A 69 -7.82 16.15 -10.60
N PHE A 70 -7.74 14.89 -10.19
CA PHE A 70 -8.40 13.76 -10.84
C PHE A 70 -9.81 13.48 -10.32
N GLY A 71 -10.33 14.31 -9.40
CA GLY A 71 -11.61 14.06 -8.74
C GLY A 71 -11.58 12.86 -7.79
N LEU A 72 -10.39 12.46 -7.33
CA LEU A 72 -10.18 11.35 -6.40
C LEU A 72 -9.93 11.86 -4.97
N ASP A 73 -10.56 11.20 -4.00
CA ASP A 73 -10.23 11.30 -2.58
C ASP A 73 -9.08 10.36 -2.23
N ALA A 74 -8.34 10.68 -1.17
CA ALA A 74 -7.17 9.91 -0.72
C ALA A 74 -7.51 8.49 -0.24
N ASN A 75 -8.79 8.16 -0.05
CA ASN A 75 -9.27 6.87 0.43
C ASN A 75 -10.06 6.08 -0.64
N GLN A 76 -10.09 6.54 -1.90
CA GLN A 76 -10.63 5.78 -3.04
C GLN A 76 -9.58 4.82 -3.59
#